data_AF-A0A956YLQ8-F1
#
_entry.id   AF-A0A956YLQ8-F1
#
_cell.length_a   1.000
_cell.length_b   1.000
_cell.length_c   1.000
_cell.angle_alpha   90.00
_cell.angle_beta   90.00
_cell.angle_gamma   90.00
#
_symmetry.space_group_name_H-M   'P 1'
#
loop_
_entity.id
_entity.type
_entity.pdbx_description
1 polymer ?
#
loop_
_entity_poly.entity_id
_entity_poly.type
_entity_poly.pdbx_seq_one_letter_code
_entity_poly.pdbx_strand_id
1 'polypeptide(L)' 'MMMTGFGGHIWMIIFWIAVLGGGIWLLAAIFPQPNSASNNDGEPDEDPLGILKQRYARGELSKEEFELIRHELKQA' A
#
# COMPACT_ATOMS: atom_id res chain seq x y z
N MET A 1 28.02 26.63 -30.42
CA MET A 1 27.74 25.24 -29.98
C MET A 1 26.68 25.33 -28.89
N MET A 2 25.43 25.04 -29.25
CA MET A 2 24.26 25.22 -28.39
C MET A 2 23.90 23.84 -27.82
N MET A 3 24.34 23.54 -26.60
CA MET A 3 24.06 22.28 -25.89
C MET A 3 23.49 22.59 -24.49
N THR A 4 22.49 23.46 -24.40
CA THR A 4 21.86 23.84 -23.12
C THR A 4 20.35 23.66 -23.09
N GLY A 5 19.74 23.16 -24.17
CA GLY A 5 18.30 22.88 -24.20
C GLY A 5 17.89 21.61 -23.44
N PHE A 6 18.69 20.54 -23.51
CA PHE A 6 18.25 19.23 -23.01
C PHE A 6 18.50 19.01 -21.51
N GLY A 7 19.54 19.64 -20.95
CA GLY A 7 19.92 19.47 -19.55
C GLY A 7 18.90 20.05 -18.57
N GLY A 8 18.24 21.16 -18.93
CA GLY A 8 17.21 21.78 -18.08
C GLY A 8 15.94 20.93 -17.95
N HIS A 9 15.52 20.28 -19.04
CA HIS A 9 14.33 19.42 -19.04
C HIS A 9 14.56 18.14 -18.21
N ILE A 10 15.74 17.54 -18.32
CA ILE A 10 16.12 16.38 -17.51
C ILE A 10 16.13 16.75 -16.02
N TRP A 11 16.74 17.88 -15.67
CA TRP A 11 16.77 18.36 -14.28
C TRP A 11 15.37 18.59 -13.72
N MET A 12 14.46 19.13 -14.52
CA MET A 12 13.08 19.37 -14.10
C MET A 12 12.33 18.05 -13.84
N ILE A 13 12.50 17.05 -14.71
CA ILE A 13 11.89 15.72 -14.54
C ILE A 13 12.42 15.03 -13.29
N ILE A 14 13.75 15.05 -13.07
CA ILE A 14 14.36 14.47 -11.87
C ILE A 14 13.83 15.15 -10.61
N PHE A 15 13.70 16.48 -10.62
CA PHE A 15 13.14 17.24 -9.51
C PHE A 15 11.69 16.81 -9.21
N TRP A 16 10.83 16.67 -10.23
CA TRP A 16 9.46 16.19 -10.03
C TRP A 16 9.41 14.75 -9.50
N ILE A 17 10.24 13.85 -10.02
CA ILE A 17 10.34 12.47 -9.52
C ILE A 17 10.81 12.46 -8.06
N ALA A 18 11.75 13.33 -7.68
CA ALA A 18 12.22 13.45 -6.30
C ALA A 18 11.13 14.00 -5.37
N VAL A 19 10.33 14.98 -5.83
CA VAL A 19 9.20 15.53 -5.05
C VAL A 19 8.09 14.48 -4.87
N LEU A 20 7.69 13.81 -5.95
CA LEU A 20 6.66 12.75 -5.91
C LEU A 20 7.15 11.52 -5.13
N GLY A 21 8.34 11.03 -5.45
CA GLY A 21 8.96 9.89 -4.79
C GLY A 21 9.28 10.16 -3.33
N GLY A 22 9.78 11.35 -3.01
CA GLY A 22 10.02 11.78 -1.63
C GLY A 22 8.74 11.89 -0.82
N GLY A 23 7.66 12.40 -1.42
CA GLY A 23 6.33 12.42 -0.79
C GLY A 23 5.82 11.01 -0.50
N ILE A 24 5.83 10.11 -1.49
CA ILE A 24 5.41 8.71 -1.33
C ILE A 24 6.29 8.00 -0.28
N TRP A 25 7.61 8.21 -0.31
CA TRP A 25 8.54 7.66 0.66
C TRP A 25 8.28 8.16 2.08
N LEU A 26 8.00 9.45 2.25
CA LEU A 26 7.67 10.04 3.54
C LEU A 26 6.35 9.50 4.09
N LEU A 27 5.34 9.37 3.23
CA LEU A 27 4.08 8.72 3.60
C LEU A 27 4.31 7.24 3.95
N ALA A 28 5.11 6.49 3.19
CA ALA A 28 5.44 5.09 3.47
C ALA A 28 6.32 4.90 4.73
N ALA A 29 7.11 5.91 5.10
CA ALA A 29 7.92 5.90 6.31
C ALA A 29 7.09 6.23 7.56
N ILE A 30 6.09 7.11 7.43
CA ILE A 30 5.19 7.50 8.54
C ILE A 30 4.06 6.48 8.72
N PHE A 31 3.57 5.90 7.62
CA PHE A 31 2.65 4.77 7.64
C PHE A 31 3.46 3.49 7.39
N PRO A 32 4.03 2.85 8.43
CA PRO A 32 4.62 1.53 8.26
C PRO A 32 3.56 0.63 7.64
N GLN A 33 3.78 0.29 6.37
CA GLN A 33 2.95 -0.66 5.65
C GLN A 33 2.93 -1.94 6.50
N PRO A 34 1.78 -2.41 7.00
CA PRO A 34 1.72 -3.68 7.69
C PRO A 34 1.99 -4.74 6.62
N ASN A 35 3.27 -5.11 6.50
CA ASN A 35 3.78 -6.29 5.84
C ASN A 35 2.97 -6.72 4.60
N SER A 36 3.20 -6.06 3.46
CA SER A 36 3.16 -6.80 2.20
C SER A 36 4.49 -7.55 2.04
N ALA A 37 4.83 -8.34 3.05
CA ALA A 37 5.88 -9.35 3.02
C ALA A 37 5.17 -10.69 2.87
N SER A 38 4.73 -10.95 1.65
CA SER A 38 4.36 -12.24 1.09
C SER A 38 4.32 -11.99 -0.42
N ASN A 39 5.31 -12.28 -1.26
CA ASN A 39 6.48 -13.16 -1.20
C ASN A 39 6.20 -14.57 -0.67
N ASN A 40 4.96 -15.03 -0.80
CA ASN A 40 4.68 -16.45 -0.96
C ASN A 40 4.16 -16.64 -2.38
N ASP A 41 5.10 -16.98 -3.27
CA ASP A 41 4.81 -17.96 -4.31
C ASP A 41 4.23 -19.20 -3.61
N GLY A 42 2.90 -19.34 -3.59
CA GLY A 42 2.24 -20.51 -3.00
C GLY A 42 0.81 -20.23 -2.56
N GLU A 43 -0.12 -20.87 -3.26
CA GLU A 43 -1.54 -21.06 -2.92
C GLU A 43 -2.50 -19.88 -3.19
N PRO A 44 -3.41 -20.01 -4.17
CA PRO A 44 -4.60 -19.17 -4.29
C PRO A 44 -5.68 -19.69 -3.34
N ASP A 45 -5.47 -19.57 -2.03
CA ASP A 45 -6.51 -19.84 -1.03
C ASP A 45 -6.81 -18.54 -0.28
N GLU A 46 -7.77 -17.81 -0.83
CA GLU A 46 -8.73 -16.94 -0.15
C GLU A 46 -8.36 -16.54 1.29
N ASP A 47 -7.49 -15.51 1.48
CA ASP A 47 -7.25 -14.91 2.80
C ASP A 47 -8.58 -14.37 3.40
N PRO A 48 -9.23 -15.11 4.32
CA PRO A 48 -10.57 -14.75 4.78
C PRO A 48 -10.54 -13.45 5.60
N LEU A 49 -9.38 -13.13 6.21
CA LEU A 49 -9.15 -11.88 6.92
C LEU A 49 -9.08 -10.69 5.95
N GLY A 50 -8.49 -10.88 4.76
CA GLY A 50 -8.48 -9.89 3.69
C GLY A 50 -9.88 -9.52 3.21
N ILE A 51 -10.73 -10.53 2.96
CA ILE A 51 -12.14 -10.33 2.56
C ILE A 51 -12.92 -9.65 3.69
N LEU A 52 -12.74 -10.07 4.94
CA LEU A 52 -13.38 -9.49 6.11
C LEU A 52 -13.04 -8.00 6.27
N LYS A 53 -11.76 -7.65 6.12
CA LYS A 53 -11.27 -6.26 6.18
C LYS A 53 -11.86 -5.40 5.07
N GLN A 54 -12.01 -5.95 3.86
CA GLN A 54 -12.63 -5.24 2.75
C GLN A 54 -14.10 -4.90 3.02
N ARG A 55 -14.87 -5.85 3.58
CA ARG A 55 -16.30 -5.64 3.91
C ARG A 55 -16.48 -4.60 5.02
N TYR A 56 -15.64 -4.65 6.05
CA TYR A 56 -15.62 -3.62 7.10
C TYR A 56 -15.27 -2.23 6.55
N ALA A 57 -14.29 -2.14 5.63
CA ALA A 57 -13.94 -0.88 4.97
C ALA A 57 -15.06 -0.33 4.07
N ARG A 58 -15.89 -1.21 3.50
CA ARG A 58 -17.11 -0.83 2.77
C ARG A 58 -18.27 -0.43 3.69
N GLY A 59 -18.14 -0.59 5.01
CA GLY A 59 -19.20 -0.34 5.98
C GLY A 59 -20.33 -1.39 5.93
N GLU A 60 -20.09 -2.53 5.29
CA GLU A 60 -21.04 -3.66 5.20
C GLU A 60 -21.11 -4.45 6.51
N LEU A 61 -20.16 -4.20 7.43
CA LEU A 61 -20.00 -4.91 8.68
C LEU A 61 -19.81 -3.92 9.83
N SER A 62 -20.49 -4.16 10.95
CA SER A 62 -20.25 -3.42 12.18
C SER A 62 -18.89 -3.79 12.79
N LYS A 63 -18.41 -2.96 13.71
CA LYS A 63 -17.13 -3.20 14.39
C LYS A 63 -17.19 -4.47 15.26
N GLU A 64 -18.36 -4.71 15.86
CA GLU A 64 -18.64 -5.86 16.71
C GLU A 64 -18.56 -7.16 15.92
N GLU A 65 -19.21 -7.21 14.75
CA GLU A 65 -19.19 -8.36 13.85
C GLU A 65 -17.80 -8.60 13.25
N PHE A 66 -17.06 -7.53 12.93
CA PHE A 66 -15.68 -7.63 12.44
C PHE A 66 -14.76 -8.31 13.46
N GLU A 67 -14.80 -7.86 14.72
CA GLU A 67 -13.93 -8.39 15.76
C GLU A 67 -14.27 -9.84 16.12
N LEU A 68 -15.55 -10.22 16.12
CA LEU A 68 -15.99 -11.60 16.35
C LEU A 68 -15.39 -12.55 15.30
N ILE A 69 -15.64 -12.27 14.01
CA ILE A 69 -15.20 -13.12 12.91
C ILE A 69 -13.67 -13.12 12.80
N ARG A 70 -13.02 -11.97 13.04
CA ARG A 70 -11.55 -11.89 13.09
C ARG A 70 -10.96 -12.78 14.18
N HIS A 71 -11.62 -12.87 15.33
CA HIS A 71 -11.18 -13.72 16.42
C HIS A 71 -11.32 -15.20 16.07
N GLU A 72 -12.45 -15.58 15.48
CA GLU A 72 -12.70 -16.95 15.00
C GLU A 72 -11.68 -17.36 13.92
N LEU A 73 -11.46 -16.51 12.92
CA LEU A 73 -10.50 -16.75 11.83
C LEU A 73 -9.04 -16.82 12.29
N LYS A 74 -8.71 -16.27 13.47
CA LYS A 74 -7.37 -16.40 14.07
C LYS A 74 -7.21 -17.64 14.94
N GLN A 75 -8.31 -18.28 15.32
CA GLN A 75 -8.33 -19.46 16.18
C GLN A 75 -8.58 -20.76 15.41
N ALA A 76 -9.02 -20.68 14.15
CA ALA A 76 -9.05 -21.80 13.21
C ALA A 76 -7.65 -22.06 12.62
#